data_AF-A0A3B6MV46-F1
#
_entry.id   AF-A0A3B6MV46-F1
#
_cell.length_a   1.000
_cell.length_b   1.000
_cell.length_c   1.000
_cell.angle_alpha   90.00
_cell.angle_beta   90.00
_cell.angle_gamma   90.00
#
_symmetry.space_group_name_H-M   'P 1'
#
loop_
_entity.id
_entity.type
_entity.pdbx_description
1 polymer ?
#
loop_
_entity_poly.entity_id
_entity_poly.type
_entity_poly.pdbx_seq_one_letter_code
_entity_poly.pdbx_strand_id
1 'polypeptide(L)'
;MQSCAISYAIDNLPSRAQNLETLTIYSTCERVNAPMASIKFLHLKFLSILLVSGSNFDRDYDYLSLLPFFDASPSLETFRLFVAEQSMSDWFEGDRSSLRRMPQHCHGNPKSVKIVGFFPQKSMVELTCHILENATSLESLTVDASPANYRCSGRGRKCCPLEATAIVKARKPVLAVKKYIEGNVSSTVKLNVREPCRRCHRLVKSGVKPFYLMFND
;
A
#
# COMPACT_ATOMS: atom_id res chain seq x y z
N MET A 1 -4.71 26.67 -0.21
CA MET A 1 -4.05 26.33 1.09
C MET A 1 -3.28 25.04 0.88
N GLN A 2 -1.96 25.08 1.07
CA GLN A 2 -1.07 23.91 0.95
C GLN A 2 -1.42 22.89 2.03
N SER A 3 -2.03 21.77 1.64
CA SER A 3 -2.28 20.64 2.55
C SER A 3 -1.29 19.53 2.20
N CYS A 4 -0.05 19.62 2.68
CA CYS A 4 0.85 18.46 2.73
C CYS A 4 0.87 17.98 4.18
N ALA A 5 -0.14 17.21 4.57
CA ALA A 5 -0.32 16.78 5.96
C ALA A 5 0.84 15.88 6.41
N ILE A 6 1.37 15.07 5.49
CA ILE A 6 2.57 14.27 5.74
C ILE A 6 3.78 15.16 6.03
N SER A 7 4.06 16.13 5.17
CA SER A 7 5.21 17.05 5.37
C SER A 7 5.06 17.84 6.67
N TYR A 8 3.87 18.38 6.94
CA TYR A 8 3.60 19.08 8.20
C TYR A 8 3.85 18.20 9.43
N ALA A 9 3.37 16.95 9.39
CA ALA A 9 3.53 16.00 10.47
C ALA A 9 5.01 15.72 10.75
N ILE A 10 5.80 15.52 9.69
CA ILE A 10 7.25 15.29 9.78
C ILE A 10 7.95 16.51 10.38
N ASP A 11 7.63 17.72 9.92
CA ASP A 11 8.37 18.93 10.29
C ASP A 11 8.03 19.46 11.68
N ASN A 12 6.80 19.26 12.16
CA ASN A 12 6.29 19.97 13.35
C ASN A 12 6.00 19.08 14.55
N LEU A 13 5.63 17.80 14.35
CA LEU A 13 5.18 16.96 15.46
C LEU A 13 6.32 16.43 16.34
N PRO A 14 7.49 16.03 15.82
CA PRO A 14 8.56 15.49 16.66
C PRO A 14 9.00 16.43 17.80
N SER A 15 9.05 17.75 17.56
CA SER A 15 9.46 18.73 18.58
C SER A 15 8.34 19.06 19.57
N ARG A 16 7.08 19.02 19.14
CA ARG A 16 5.90 19.41 19.92
C ARG A 16 5.28 18.27 20.72
N ALA A 17 5.51 17.02 20.29
CA ALA A 17 4.93 15.82 20.87
C ALA A 17 5.98 14.71 20.95
N GLN A 18 7.04 14.93 21.73
CA GLN A 18 8.20 14.03 21.82
C GLN A 18 7.84 12.61 22.30
N ASN A 19 6.82 12.48 23.15
CA ASN A 19 6.34 11.20 23.69
C ASN A 19 5.16 10.60 22.90
N LEU A 20 4.96 11.03 21.65
CA LEU A 20 3.85 10.57 20.82
C LEU A 20 4.00 9.08 20.51
N GLU A 21 3.10 8.25 21.03
CA GLU A 21 3.10 6.80 20.74
C GLU A 21 2.24 6.40 19.54
N THR A 22 1.25 7.24 19.18
CA THR A 22 0.32 6.98 18.07
C THR A 22 0.15 8.21 17.20
N LEU A 23 0.32 8.05 15.90
CA LEU A 23 0.14 9.10 14.90
C LEU A 23 -0.80 8.59 13.80
N THR A 24 -1.88 9.34 13.57
CA THR A 24 -2.75 9.14 12.41
C THR A 24 -2.69 10.37 11.54
N ILE A 25 -2.30 10.18 10.28
CA ILE A 25 -2.24 11.24 9.28
C ILE A 25 -3.37 11.01 8.28
N TYR A 26 -4.17 12.03 8.07
CA TYR A 26 -5.19 12.05 7.02
C TYR A 26 -4.76 13.05 5.96
N SER A 27 -4.72 12.62 4.70
CA SER A 27 -4.38 13.51 3.61
C SER A 27 -5.22 13.28 2.37
N THR A 28 -5.63 14.39 1.76
CA THR A 28 -6.41 14.45 0.50
C THR A 28 -5.60 15.04 -0.65
N CYS A 29 -4.34 15.44 -0.40
CA CYS A 29 -3.44 16.08 -1.33
C CYS A 29 -2.02 15.87 -0.79
N GLU A 30 -1.09 15.35 -1.59
CA GLU A 30 0.31 15.27 -1.19
C GLU A 30 1.18 15.61 -2.38
N ARG A 31 2.21 16.44 -2.18
CA ARG A 31 3.21 16.74 -3.20
C ARG A 31 4.48 15.97 -2.88
N VAL A 32 5.07 15.38 -3.91
CA VAL A 32 6.34 14.67 -3.80
C VAL A 32 7.43 15.69 -3.42
N ASN A 33 8.19 15.36 -2.38
CA ASN A 33 9.40 16.05 -1.88
C ASN A 33 9.17 17.10 -0.79
N ALA A 34 9.25 16.65 0.46
CA ALA A 34 9.84 17.45 1.53
C ALA A 34 11.11 16.73 2.00
N PRO A 35 12.30 17.36 1.96
CA PRO A 35 13.49 16.80 2.59
C PRO A 35 13.23 16.71 4.10
N MET A 36 13.44 15.54 4.69
CA MET A 36 13.23 15.35 6.12
C MET A 36 14.21 16.20 6.95
N ALA A 37 13.67 16.92 7.92
CA ALA A 37 14.43 17.43 9.04
C ALA A 37 14.91 16.27 9.95
N SER A 38 16.04 16.47 10.64
CA SER A 38 16.76 15.50 11.48
C SER A 38 16.03 15.01 12.75
N ILE A 39 14.72 15.20 12.86
CA ILE A 39 13.97 14.99 14.10
C ILE A 39 13.28 13.62 14.11
N LYS A 40 13.39 12.90 15.23
CA LYS A 40 12.96 11.50 15.38
C LYS A 40 11.73 11.37 16.28
N PHE A 41 10.76 10.56 15.86
CA PHE A 41 9.65 10.07 16.66
C PHE A 41 10.10 8.87 17.52
N LEU A 42 10.87 9.14 18.58
CA LEU A 42 11.53 8.09 19.37
C LEU A 42 10.55 7.11 20.03
N HIS A 43 9.34 7.54 20.37
CA HIS A 43 8.35 6.74 21.10
C HIS A 43 7.18 6.26 20.24
N LEU A 44 7.16 6.59 18.95
CA LEU A 44 6.04 6.25 18.08
C LEU A 44 5.99 4.75 17.81
N LYS A 45 4.92 4.10 18.28
CA LYS A 45 4.66 2.67 18.11
C LYS A 45 3.65 2.40 17.00
N PHE A 46 2.70 3.31 16.78
CA PHE A 46 1.60 3.13 15.83
C PHE A 46 1.54 4.29 14.84
N LEU A 47 1.78 4.01 13.56
CA LEU A 47 1.60 4.97 12.47
C LEU A 47 0.48 4.49 11.53
N SER A 48 -0.52 5.34 11.33
CA SER A 48 -1.59 5.11 10.37
C SER A 48 -1.68 6.29 9.40
N ILE A 49 -1.57 6.03 8.10
CA ILE A 49 -1.68 7.04 7.07
C ILE A 49 -2.89 6.70 6.20
N LEU A 50 -3.84 7.63 6.12
CA LEU A 50 -5.02 7.54 5.26
C LEU A 50 -4.88 8.56 4.13
N LEU A 51 -4.66 8.03 2.92
CA LEU A 51 -4.59 8.78 1.68
C LEU A 51 -5.91 8.62 0.94
N VAL A 52 -6.60 9.72 0.69
CA VAL A 52 -7.83 9.73 -0.09
C VAL A 52 -7.58 10.50 -1.38
N SER A 53 -7.66 9.81 -2.51
CA SER A 53 -7.50 10.44 -3.81
C SER A 53 -8.72 11.32 -4.10
N GLY A 54 -8.50 12.63 -4.17
CA GLY A 54 -9.46 13.61 -4.72
C GLY A 54 -8.90 14.24 -6.00
N SER A 55 -9.54 15.29 -6.51
CA SER A 55 -9.10 16.01 -7.73
C SER A 55 -7.66 16.55 -7.69
N ASN A 56 -7.07 16.65 -6.50
CA ASN A 56 -5.74 17.20 -6.24
C ASN A 56 -4.71 16.15 -5.81
N PHE A 57 -5.07 14.87 -5.79
CA PHE A 57 -4.12 13.80 -5.47
C PHE A 57 -3.31 13.49 -6.74
N ASP A 58 -2.00 13.67 -6.65
CA ASP A 58 -1.11 13.40 -7.78
C ASP A 58 -1.21 11.91 -8.15
N ARG A 59 -1.51 11.62 -9.42
CA ARG A 59 -1.56 10.24 -9.92
C ARG A 59 -0.20 9.56 -9.77
N ASP A 60 0.86 10.36 -9.68
CA ASP A 60 2.24 9.92 -9.55
C ASP A 60 2.75 9.97 -8.11
N TYR A 61 1.88 9.94 -7.09
CA TYR A 61 2.33 9.91 -5.70
C TYR A 61 3.33 8.75 -5.47
N ASP A 62 4.56 9.12 -5.11
CA ASP A 62 5.61 8.16 -4.85
C ASP A 62 5.48 7.65 -3.41
N TYR A 63 4.92 6.45 -3.22
CA TYR A 63 4.79 5.82 -1.91
C TYR A 63 6.14 5.60 -1.19
N LEU A 64 7.28 5.65 -1.90
CA LEU A 64 8.59 5.64 -1.24
C LEU A 64 8.84 6.89 -0.40
N SER A 65 8.10 7.99 -0.60
CA SER A 65 8.13 9.16 0.27
C SER A 65 7.70 8.88 1.72
N LEU A 66 7.13 7.70 2.00
CA LEU A 66 6.80 7.24 3.35
C LEU A 66 7.98 6.61 4.10
N LEU A 67 9.03 6.16 3.39
CA LEU A 67 10.25 5.59 3.99
C LEU A 67 10.86 6.46 5.10
N PRO A 68 10.95 7.80 4.91
CA PRO A 68 11.11 8.77 5.98
C PRO A 68 10.59 8.44 7.38
N PHE A 69 9.33 8.00 7.50
CA PHE A 69 8.76 7.70 8.82
C PHE A 69 9.42 6.51 9.51
N PHE A 70 9.90 5.53 8.76
CA PHE A 70 10.56 4.36 9.32
C PHE A 70 11.91 4.76 9.91
N ASP A 71 12.67 5.60 9.20
CA ASP A 71 13.97 6.10 9.68
C ASP A 71 13.82 7.03 10.89
N ALA A 72 12.76 7.84 10.89
CA ALA A 72 12.45 8.74 12.00
C ALA A 72 11.84 8.03 13.23
N SER A 73 11.34 6.80 13.10
CA SER A 73 10.54 6.13 14.15
C SER A 73 11.14 4.77 14.56
N PRO A 74 12.22 4.76 15.36
CA PRO A 74 12.92 3.52 15.72
C PRO A 74 12.08 2.54 16.56
N SER A 75 11.08 3.03 17.31
CA SER A 75 10.17 2.19 18.11
C SER A 75 8.88 1.80 17.38
N LEU A 76 8.79 2.03 16.06
CA LEU A 76 7.59 1.73 15.29
C LEU A 76 7.30 0.23 15.29
N GLU A 77 6.14 -0.15 15.83
CA GLU A 77 5.68 -1.55 15.87
C GLU A 77 4.63 -1.85 14.82
N THR A 78 3.75 -0.88 14.51
CA THR A 78 2.65 -1.06 13.57
C THR A 78 2.60 0.08 12.56
N PHE A 79 2.60 -0.28 11.28
CA PHE A 79 2.35 0.65 10.17
C PHE A 79 1.07 0.27 9.41
N ARG A 80 0.20 1.25 9.19
CA ARG A 80 -1.01 1.08 8.38
C ARG A 80 -1.06 2.13 7.28
N LEU A 81 -1.19 1.67 6.05
CA LEU A 81 -1.45 2.52 4.90
C LEU A 81 -2.85 2.20 4.38
N PHE A 82 -3.71 3.22 4.32
CA PHE A 82 -5.03 3.13 3.73
C PHE A 82 -5.06 4.05 2.53
N VAL A 83 -5.36 3.50 1.35
CA VAL A 83 -5.54 4.28 0.14
C VAL A 83 -6.97 4.11 -0.35
N ALA A 84 -7.69 5.22 -0.41
CA ALA A 84 -9.04 5.28 -0.96
C ALA A 84 -9.00 5.95 -2.33
N GLU A 85 -9.59 5.27 -3.32
CA GLU A 85 -9.74 5.73 -4.70
C GLU A 85 -8.40 5.85 -5.45
N GLN A 86 -8.24 5.16 -6.58
CA GLN A 86 -7.05 5.30 -7.44
C GLN A 86 -7.46 5.27 -8.91
N SER A 87 -6.78 6.12 -9.69
CA SER A 87 -6.79 6.13 -11.15
C SER A 87 -6.49 4.74 -11.69
N MET A 88 -7.28 4.26 -12.65
CA MET A 88 -7.16 2.91 -13.20
C MET A 88 -6.12 2.78 -14.32
N SER A 89 -5.37 3.84 -14.65
CA SER A 89 -4.48 3.86 -15.83
C SER A 89 -3.04 3.39 -15.56
N ASP A 90 -2.59 3.38 -14.29
CA ASP A 90 -1.15 3.39 -13.98
C ASP A 90 -0.70 2.09 -13.29
N TRP A 91 -0.99 0.95 -13.93
CA TRP A 91 -0.56 -0.35 -13.45
C TRP A 91 0.89 -0.65 -13.80
N PHE A 92 1.64 -1.11 -12.81
CA PHE A 92 2.97 -1.64 -13.05
C PHE A 92 2.87 -3.06 -13.62
N GLU A 93 3.36 -3.22 -14.85
CA GLU A 93 3.40 -4.52 -15.55
C GLU A 93 4.83 -5.02 -15.81
N GLY A 94 5.85 -4.23 -15.46
CA GLY A 94 7.27 -4.54 -15.70
C GLY A 94 7.84 -5.70 -14.87
N ASP A 95 9.10 -6.02 -15.09
CA ASP A 95 9.78 -7.10 -14.37
C ASP A 95 10.25 -6.70 -12.98
N ARG A 96 10.49 -7.70 -12.13
CA ARG A 96 10.99 -7.51 -10.76
C ARG A 96 12.32 -6.73 -10.75
N SER A 97 13.17 -6.95 -11.75
CA SER A 97 14.44 -6.25 -11.93
C SER A 97 14.30 -4.74 -12.18
N SER A 98 13.13 -4.30 -12.63
CA SER A 98 12.87 -2.88 -12.92
C SER A 98 12.38 -2.07 -11.69
N LEU A 99 12.16 -2.75 -10.54
CA LEU A 99 11.79 -2.11 -9.28
C LEU A 99 13.01 -1.37 -8.70
N ARG A 100 12.81 -0.13 -8.25
CA ARG A 100 13.82 0.64 -7.51
C ARG A 100 14.16 -0.09 -6.21
N ARG A 101 15.44 -0.36 -5.99
CA ARG A 101 15.96 -0.82 -4.70
C ARG A 101 16.56 0.36 -3.96
N MET A 102 15.98 0.69 -2.82
CA MET A 102 16.51 1.75 -1.95
C MET A 102 17.61 1.20 -1.04
N PRO A 103 18.61 2.01 -0.66
CA PRO A 103 19.64 1.61 0.28
C PRO A 103 19.06 1.11 1.61
N GLN A 104 19.76 0.16 2.23
CA GLN A 104 19.37 -0.45 3.51
C GLN A 104 19.66 0.54 4.66
N HIS A 105 18.75 1.49 4.89
CA HIS A 105 18.88 2.46 5.97
C HIS A 105 17.75 2.39 7.01
N CYS A 106 16.84 1.42 6.90
CA CYS A 106 15.68 1.31 7.78
C CYS A 106 16.10 1.04 9.24
N HIS A 107 15.99 2.07 10.08
CA HIS A 107 16.09 1.92 11.54
C HIS A 107 14.75 1.51 12.17
N GLY A 108 13.63 1.81 11.51
CA GLY A 108 12.30 1.37 11.92
C GLY A 108 12.04 -0.07 11.52
N ASN A 109 11.67 -0.90 12.50
CA ASN A 109 11.41 -2.34 12.31
C ASN A 109 9.98 -2.68 12.75
N PRO A 110 8.96 -2.29 11.96
CA PRO A 110 7.57 -2.61 12.28
C PRO A 110 7.39 -4.12 12.37
N LYS A 111 6.67 -4.56 13.39
CA LYS A 111 6.23 -5.96 13.56
C LYS A 111 5.00 -6.28 12.71
N SER A 112 4.13 -5.29 12.51
CA SER A 112 2.90 -5.46 11.74
C SER A 112 2.72 -4.35 10.70
N VAL A 113 2.58 -4.76 9.44
CA VAL A 113 2.31 -3.86 8.33
C VAL A 113 0.99 -4.22 7.68
N LYS A 114 0.13 -3.22 7.47
CA LYS A 114 -1.15 -3.39 6.78
C LYS A 114 -1.34 -2.35 5.70
N ILE A 115 -1.45 -2.79 4.46
CA ILE A 115 -1.75 -1.95 3.30
C ILE A 115 -3.16 -2.27 2.83
N VAL A 116 -4.04 -1.27 2.83
CA VAL A 116 -5.45 -1.38 2.46
C VAL A 116 -5.76 -0.53 1.25
N GLY A 117 -6.46 -1.11 0.28
CA GLY A 117 -6.64 -0.46 -1.02
C GLY A 117 -5.40 -0.61 -1.89
N PHE A 118 -4.71 -1.75 -1.76
CA PHE A 118 -3.50 -2.02 -2.53
C PHE A 118 -3.82 -2.00 -4.02
N PHE A 119 -3.10 -1.16 -4.75
CA PHE A 119 -3.15 -1.03 -6.19
C PHE A 119 -1.71 -1.10 -6.70
N PRO A 120 -1.41 -1.90 -7.73
CA PRO A 120 -0.04 -2.20 -8.12
C PRO A 120 0.59 -1.06 -8.93
N GLN A 121 0.59 0.16 -8.38
CA GLN A 121 1.47 1.22 -8.83
C GLN A 121 2.91 0.84 -8.46
N LYS A 122 3.86 1.19 -9.32
CA LYS A 122 5.26 0.80 -9.19
C LYS A 122 5.83 1.12 -7.81
N SER A 123 5.67 2.35 -7.33
CA SER A 123 6.16 2.83 -6.03
C SER A 123 5.53 2.12 -4.83
N MET A 124 4.26 1.67 -4.93
CA MET A 124 3.62 0.89 -3.85
C MET A 124 4.19 -0.53 -3.77
N VAL A 125 4.47 -1.15 -4.93
CA VAL A 125 5.16 -2.44 -4.99
C VAL A 125 6.58 -2.30 -4.42
N GLU A 126 7.31 -1.26 -4.82
CA GLU A 126 8.65 -0.96 -4.31
C GLU A 126 8.66 -0.75 -2.79
N LEU A 127 7.73 0.05 -2.24
CA LEU A 127 7.59 0.25 -0.79
C LEU A 127 7.37 -1.09 -0.09
N THR A 128 6.47 -1.93 -0.61
CA THR A 128 6.15 -3.21 0.03
C THR A 128 7.32 -4.18 -0.02
N CYS A 129 8.05 -4.25 -1.13
CA CYS A 129 9.29 -5.03 -1.24
C CYS A 129 10.36 -4.50 -0.29
N HIS A 130 10.53 -3.18 -0.19
CA HIS A 130 11.51 -2.58 0.70
C HIS A 130 11.24 -2.92 2.17
N ILE A 131 9.97 -2.87 2.60
CA ILE A 131 9.56 -3.30 3.94
C ILE A 131 9.91 -4.77 4.18
N LEU A 132 9.62 -5.66 3.22
CA LEU A 132 9.97 -7.08 3.35
C LEU A 132 11.48 -7.33 3.42
N GLU A 133 12.27 -6.56 2.65
CA GLU A 133 13.72 -6.69 2.61
C GLU A 133 14.41 -6.13 3.87
N ASN A 134 13.82 -5.14 4.54
CA ASN A 134 14.52 -4.37 5.58
C ASN A 134 13.90 -4.43 6.98
N ALA A 135 12.59 -4.71 7.12
CA ALA A 135 11.94 -4.81 8.43
C ALA A 135 12.23 -6.19 9.06
N THR A 136 13.37 -6.31 9.72
CA THR A 136 13.85 -7.59 10.30
C THR A 136 12.95 -8.15 11.41
N SER A 137 12.22 -7.29 12.11
CA SER A 137 11.26 -7.67 13.16
C SER A 137 9.84 -7.90 12.64
N LEU A 138 9.63 -7.88 11.32
CA LEU A 138 8.31 -8.07 10.74
C LEU A 138 7.77 -9.47 11.06
N GLU A 139 6.61 -9.51 11.68
CA GLU A 139 5.89 -10.74 12.01
C GLU A 139 4.69 -10.95 11.09
N SER A 140 4.10 -9.85 10.59
CA SER A 140 2.90 -9.90 9.75
C SER A 140 2.85 -8.81 8.69
N LEU A 141 2.48 -9.22 7.47
CA LEU A 141 2.15 -8.32 6.37
C LEU A 141 0.72 -8.64 5.91
N THR A 142 -0.16 -7.63 5.91
CA THR A 142 -1.49 -7.73 5.32
C THR A 142 -1.58 -6.84 4.09
N VAL A 143 -1.88 -7.43 2.93
CA VAL A 143 -2.14 -6.71 1.69
C VAL A 143 -3.60 -6.90 1.31
N ASP A 144 -4.42 -5.88 1.56
CA ASP A 144 -5.82 -5.86 1.16
C ASP A 144 -5.95 -5.30 -0.25
N ALA A 145 -5.84 -6.24 -1.18
CA ALA A 145 -5.98 -6.10 -2.63
C ALA A 145 -7.44 -6.04 -3.10
N SER A 146 -8.41 -5.95 -2.18
CA SER A 146 -9.83 -5.84 -2.50
C SER A 146 -10.23 -4.36 -2.54
N PRO A 147 -10.58 -3.81 -3.71
CA PRO A 147 -11.03 -2.42 -3.78
C PRO A 147 -12.28 -2.24 -2.90
N ALA A 148 -12.35 -1.11 -2.18
CA ALA A 148 -13.34 -0.89 -1.13
C ALA A 148 -14.79 -1.03 -1.66
N ASN A 149 -15.04 -0.62 -2.90
CA ASN A 149 -16.31 -0.71 -3.62
C ASN A 149 -16.69 -2.14 -4.05
N TYR A 150 -15.77 -3.10 -4.01
CA TYR A 150 -16.00 -4.48 -4.44
C TYR A 150 -16.01 -5.49 -3.27
N ARG A 151 -16.05 -5.01 -2.03
CA ARG A 151 -16.15 -5.88 -0.85
C ARG A 151 -17.59 -6.32 -0.64
N CYS A 152 -17.83 -7.62 -0.51
CA CYS A 152 -19.15 -8.11 -0.13
C CYS A 152 -19.40 -7.76 1.35
N SER A 153 -20.56 -7.15 1.63
CA SER A 153 -20.95 -6.61 2.94
C SER A 153 -21.29 -7.67 4.01
N GLY A 154 -20.90 -8.93 3.80
CA GLY A 154 -21.06 -10.01 4.77
C GLY A 154 -22.50 -10.48 5.04
N ARG A 155 -23.54 -9.74 4.62
CA ARG A 155 -24.95 -10.02 4.95
C ARG A 155 -25.74 -10.69 3.82
N GLY A 156 -25.15 -11.66 3.12
CA GLY A 156 -25.85 -12.42 2.07
C GLY A 156 -26.31 -11.62 0.83
N ARG A 157 -26.08 -10.30 0.78
CA ARG A 157 -26.30 -9.49 -0.41
C ARG A 157 -25.28 -9.88 -1.49
N LYS A 158 -25.77 -10.19 -2.70
CA LYS A 158 -24.91 -10.32 -3.88
C LYS A 158 -24.12 -9.01 -4.02
N CYS A 159 -22.80 -9.09 -4.21
CA CYS A 159 -22.04 -7.92 -4.62
C CYS A 159 -22.68 -7.37 -5.93
N CYS A 160 -22.63 -6.05 -6.17
CA CYS A 160 -23.22 -5.45 -7.37
C CYS A 160 -22.75 -6.20 -8.63
N PRO A 161 -23.61 -6.40 -9.66
CA PRO A 161 -23.17 -6.96 -10.92
C PRO A 161 -21.98 -6.16 -11.43
N LEU A 162 -20.86 -6.84 -11.63
CA LEU A 162 -19.66 -6.22 -12.16
C LEU A 162 -19.50 -6.60 -13.60
N GLU A 163 -19.29 -5.59 -14.44
CA GLU A 163 -18.80 -5.79 -15.79
C GLU A 163 -17.48 -6.59 -15.76
N ALA A 164 -17.18 -7.31 -16.84
CA ALA A 164 -15.95 -8.10 -16.94
C ALA A 164 -14.68 -7.27 -16.62
N THR A 165 -14.69 -5.99 -17.00
CA THR A 165 -13.61 -5.04 -16.71
C THR A 165 -13.40 -4.84 -15.21
N ALA A 166 -14.47 -4.72 -14.42
CA ALA A 166 -14.39 -4.56 -12.96
C ALA A 166 -13.90 -5.85 -12.26
N ILE A 167 -14.24 -7.03 -12.78
CA ILE A 167 -13.72 -8.31 -12.25
C ILE A 167 -12.21 -8.42 -12.50
N VAL A 168 -11.74 -8.09 -13.71
CA VAL A 168 -10.30 -8.07 -14.02
C VAL A 168 -9.57 -7.07 -13.12
N LYS A 169 -10.11 -5.86 -12.97
CA LYS A 169 -9.57 -4.82 -12.09
C LYS A 169 -9.45 -5.27 -10.64
N ALA A 170 -10.46 -5.95 -10.10
CA ALA A 170 -10.41 -6.47 -8.73
C ALA A 170 -9.35 -7.58 -8.56
N ARG A 171 -9.06 -8.35 -9.61
CA ARG A 171 -8.09 -9.46 -9.55
C ARG A 171 -6.65 -9.02 -9.80
N LYS A 172 -6.41 -7.96 -10.57
CA LYS A 172 -5.04 -7.51 -10.90
C LYS A 172 -4.16 -7.23 -9.68
N PRO A 173 -4.61 -6.53 -8.63
CA PRO A 173 -3.83 -6.34 -7.41
C PRO A 173 -3.41 -7.67 -6.76
N VAL A 174 -4.27 -8.69 -6.77
CA VAL A 174 -3.93 -10.03 -6.25
C VAL A 174 -2.84 -10.70 -7.10
N LEU A 175 -2.91 -10.58 -8.43
CA LEU A 175 -1.88 -11.12 -9.32
C LEU A 175 -0.53 -10.43 -9.11
N ALA A 176 -0.54 -9.11 -8.87
CA ALA A 176 0.67 -8.37 -8.55
C ALA A 176 1.30 -8.81 -7.22
N VAL A 177 0.49 -9.08 -6.18
CA VAL A 177 0.99 -9.64 -4.91
C VAL A 177 1.70 -10.97 -5.16
N LYS A 178 1.11 -11.87 -5.96
CA LYS A 178 1.74 -13.14 -6.34
C LYS A 178 3.06 -12.95 -7.09
N LYS A 179 3.07 -12.05 -8.08
CA LYS A 179 4.24 -11.82 -8.94
C LYS A 179 5.40 -11.16 -8.21
N TYR A 180 5.13 -10.16 -7.37
CA TYR A 180 6.18 -9.28 -6.84
C TYR A 180 6.45 -9.48 -5.34
N ILE A 181 5.44 -9.86 -4.54
CA ILE A 181 5.50 -9.83 -3.07
C ILE A 181 5.68 -11.22 -2.49
N GLU A 182 4.88 -12.21 -2.87
CA GLU A 182 4.86 -13.55 -2.23
C GLU A 182 6.26 -14.20 -2.16
N GLY A 183 7.04 -14.12 -3.26
CA GLY A 183 8.39 -14.69 -3.31
C GLY A 183 9.44 -13.96 -2.45
N ASN A 184 9.12 -12.79 -1.89
CA ASN A 184 10.00 -12.02 -1.01
C ASN A 184 9.65 -12.18 0.47
N VAL A 185 8.56 -12.88 0.80
CA VAL A 185 8.13 -13.05 2.18
C VAL A 185 8.97 -14.14 2.85
N SER A 186 9.68 -13.78 3.92
CA SER A 186 10.36 -14.74 4.79
C SER A 186 9.37 -15.75 5.37
N SER A 187 9.79 -17.00 5.57
CA SER A 187 8.96 -18.04 6.19
C SER A 187 8.47 -17.70 7.60
N THR A 188 9.14 -16.77 8.29
CA THR A 188 8.76 -16.27 9.62
C THR A 188 7.65 -15.22 9.57
N VAL A 189 7.36 -14.64 8.41
CA VAL A 189 6.39 -13.55 8.25
C VAL A 189 5.04 -14.11 7.80
N LYS A 190 3.99 -13.83 8.56
CA LYS A 190 2.62 -14.17 8.17
C LYS A 190 2.10 -13.20 7.12
N LEU A 191 2.09 -13.63 5.85
CA LEU A 191 1.42 -12.90 4.77
C LEU A 191 -0.09 -13.19 4.75
N ASN A 192 -0.90 -12.13 4.81
CA ASN A 192 -2.36 -12.20 4.66
C ASN A 192 -2.77 -11.38 3.43
N VAL A 193 -3.17 -12.06 2.36
CA VAL A 193 -3.69 -11.41 1.15
C VAL A 193 -5.21 -11.45 1.16
N ARG A 194 -5.86 -10.28 1.16
CA ARG A 194 -7.32 -10.22 1.10
C ARG A 194 -7.80 -10.19 -0.34
N GLU A 195 -8.27 -11.33 -0.82
CA GLU A 195 -8.81 -11.49 -2.17
C GLU A 195 -10.24 -10.93 -2.31
N PRO A 196 -10.62 -10.47 -3.51
CA PRO A 196 -12.01 -10.17 -3.84
C PRO A 196 -12.92 -11.38 -3.60
N CYS A 197 -14.21 -11.14 -3.36
CA CYS A 197 -15.18 -12.21 -3.13
C CYS A 197 -15.22 -13.20 -4.30
N ARG A 198 -14.83 -14.46 -4.07
CA ARG A 198 -14.81 -15.54 -5.08
C ARG A 198 -16.20 -15.86 -5.68
N ARG A 199 -17.27 -15.61 -4.91
CA ARG A 199 -18.65 -15.84 -5.38
C ARG A 199 -19.08 -14.83 -6.44
N CYS A 200 -18.67 -13.58 -6.28
CA CYS A 200 -19.15 -12.47 -7.11
C CYS A 200 -18.15 -12.04 -8.19
N HIS A 201 -16.86 -12.25 -7.96
CA HIS A 201 -15.79 -11.92 -8.91
C HIS A 201 -15.29 -13.15 -9.65
N ARG A 202 -16.20 -14.06 -10.03
CA ARG A 202 -15.87 -15.21 -10.86
C ARG A 202 -15.75 -14.74 -12.31
N LEU A 203 -14.60 -14.94 -12.94
CA LEU A 203 -14.53 -14.85 -14.39
C LEU A 203 -15.42 -15.94 -14.96
N VAL A 204 -16.58 -15.57 -15.48
CA VAL A 204 -17.37 -16.50 -16.29
C VAL A 204 -16.60 -16.65 -17.60
N LYS A 205 -16.21 -17.88 -17.95
CA LYS A 205 -15.71 -18.18 -19.29
C LYS A 205 -16.88 -18.01 -20.26
N SER A 206 -17.20 -16.78 -20.65
CA SER A 206 -17.81 -16.59 -21.97
C SER A 206 -16.83 -17.17 -22.97
N GLY A 207 -17.26 -17.94 -23.97
CA GLY A 207 -16.38 -18.56 -25.00
C GLY A 207 -15.51 -17.59 -25.81
N VAL A 208 -15.49 -16.30 -25.44
CA VAL A 208 -14.52 -15.30 -25.85
C VAL A 208 -13.32 -15.36 -24.91
N LYS A 209 -12.14 -15.74 -25.43
CA LYS A 209 -10.88 -15.60 -24.69
C LYS A 209 -10.80 -14.16 -24.13
N PRO A 210 -10.64 -13.96 -22.82
CA PRO A 210 -10.32 -12.65 -22.27
C PRO A 210 -9.08 -12.12 -22.99
N PHE A 211 -9.12 -10.86 -23.41
CA PHE A 211 -8.02 -10.21 -24.17
C PHE A 211 -6.65 -10.36 -23.48
N TYR A 212 -6.63 -10.53 -22.16
CA TYR A 212 -5.40 -10.70 -21.36
C TYR A 212 -4.85 -12.14 -21.28
N LEU A 213 -5.57 -13.15 -21.79
CA LEU A 213 -5.03 -14.51 -22.00
C LEU A 213 -4.34 -14.67 -23.36
N MET A 214 -4.16 -13.57 -24.11
CA MET A 214 -3.42 -13.52 -25.39
C MET A 214 -1.97 -13.04 -25.23
N PHE A 215 -1.47 -12.83 -23.99
CA PHE A 215 -0.13 -12.27 -23.73
C PHE A 215 0.77 -13.18 -22.90
N ASN A 216 0.46 -14.48 -22.83
CA ASN A 216 1.44 -15.47 -22.39
C ASN A 216 1.91 -16.22 -23.64
N ASP A 217 2.84 -15.61 -24.35
CA ASP A 217 3.84 -16.26 -25.21
C ASP A 217 5.15 -15.46 -25.07
#